data_AF-K7ASI5-F1
#
_entry.id   AF-K7ASI5-F1
#
_cell.length_a   1.000
_cell.length_b   1.000
_cell.length_c   1.000
_cell.angle_alpha   90.00
_cell.angle_beta   90.00
_cell.angle_gamma   90.00
#
_symmetry.space_group_name_H-M   'P 1'
#
loop_
_entity.id
_entity.type
_entity.pdbx_description
1 polymer ?
#
loop_
_entity_poly.entity_id
_entity_poly.type
_entity_poly.pdbx_seq_one_letter_code
_entity_poly.pdbx_strand_id
1 'polypeptide(L)'
;MFIRAYLPQIFTALFGGLFVLLGILTFGNGGAFDKIHVGMLIFTGIICRKDINVVSVVILLLLQLAWESLAWQYLINESFVKIILYICAFGMMYYFRHDWVVKIILPTLILVIVSEIYWYLTHYSAPEIYWHIWIMISNLLVRYLIFIRVGIVDNYFPEKGLSVNLDWMIYKLSVFIIIIQATMILEYLLRHITGLSSMLFVYYSYSYLVHGIATIAVWAIFSESFKQLLPRLLKA
;
A
#
# COMPACT_ATOMS: atom_id res chain seq x y z
N MET A 1 -22.57 -8.37 -32.56
CA MET A 1 -22.04 -9.57 -31.88
C MET A 1 -20.51 -9.51 -31.72
N PHE A 2 -19.75 -9.25 -32.79
CA PHE A 2 -18.29 -9.03 -32.73
C PHE A 2 -17.85 -7.89 -31.81
N ILE A 3 -18.46 -6.69 -31.95
CA ILE A 3 -18.13 -5.54 -31.10
C ILE A 3 -18.32 -5.89 -29.62
N ARG A 4 -19.45 -6.51 -29.24
CA ARG A 4 -19.71 -6.95 -27.86
C ARG A 4 -18.67 -7.94 -27.29
N ALA A 5 -18.04 -8.77 -28.13
CA ALA A 5 -17.05 -9.75 -27.70
C ALA A 5 -15.64 -9.15 -27.53
N TYR A 6 -15.26 -8.17 -28.35
CA TYR A 6 -13.91 -7.57 -28.34
C TYR A 6 -13.81 -6.24 -27.59
N LEU A 7 -14.92 -5.49 -27.47
CA LEU A 7 -15.01 -4.26 -26.67
C LEU A 7 -14.42 -4.42 -25.26
N PRO A 8 -14.68 -5.52 -24.52
CA PRO A 8 -14.06 -5.74 -23.23
C PRO A 8 -12.53 -5.82 -23.25
N GLN A 9 -11.98 -6.57 -24.21
CA GLN A 9 -10.54 -6.76 -24.34
C GLN A 9 -9.86 -5.46 -24.78
N ILE A 10 -10.49 -4.70 -25.68
CA ILE A 10 -10.01 -3.40 -26.15
C ILE A 10 -10.00 -2.39 -25.00
N PHE A 11 -11.06 -2.28 -24.20
CA PHE A 11 -11.07 -1.36 -23.06
C PHE A 11 -10.07 -1.77 -21.99
N THR A 12 -9.95 -3.06 -21.67
CA THR A 12 -8.98 -3.53 -20.68
C THR A 12 -7.54 -3.26 -21.14
N ALA A 13 -7.25 -3.46 -22.43
CA ALA A 13 -5.96 -3.16 -23.02
C ALA A 13 -5.69 -1.64 -23.10
N LEU A 14 -6.70 -0.84 -23.44
CA LEU A 14 -6.58 0.62 -23.55
C LEU A 14 -6.37 1.26 -22.19
N PHE A 15 -7.19 0.91 -21.19
CA PHE A 15 -7.01 1.42 -19.83
C PHE A 15 -5.77 0.83 -19.16
N GLY A 16 -5.47 -0.45 -19.37
CA GLY A 16 -4.21 -1.05 -18.90
C GLY A 16 -2.99 -0.35 -19.48
N GLY A 17 -2.97 -0.09 -20.79
CA GLY A 17 -1.92 0.67 -21.46
C GLY A 17 -1.84 2.12 -20.97
N LEU A 18 -2.99 2.76 -20.74
CA LEU A 18 -3.05 4.12 -20.21
C LEU A 18 -2.52 4.20 -18.77
N PHE A 19 -2.77 3.18 -17.92
CA PHE A 19 -2.21 3.13 -16.57
C PHE A 19 -0.70 2.90 -16.56
N VAL A 20 -0.20 2.02 -17.42
CA VAL A 20 1.25 1.83 -17.60
C VAL A 20 1.89 3.12 -18.10
N LEU A 21 1.26 3.80 -19.07
CA LEU A 21 1.73 5.06 -19.61
C LEU A 21 1.70 6.19 -18.57
N LEU A 22 0.64 6.32 -17.78
CA LEU A 22 0.57 7.27 -16.67
C LEU A 22 1.64 6.98 -15.62
N GLY A 23 1.91 5.69 -15.34
CA GLY A 23 2.98 5.31 -14.43
C GLY A 23 4.36 5.74 -14.95
N ILE A 24 4.63 5.49 -16.24
CA ILE A 24 5.88 5.93 -16.88
C ILE A 24 5.98 7.47 -16.90
N LEU A 25 4.90 8.18 -17.20
CA LEU A 25 4.90 9.65 -17.30
C LEU A 25 5.06 10.35 -15.95
N THR A 26 4.63 9.72 -14.87
CA THR A 26 4.78 10.26 -13.50
C THR A 26 6.05 9.78 -12.81
N PHE A 27 6.89 9.04 -13.54
CA PHE A 27 8.14 8.54 -13.01
C PHE A 27 9.08 9.69 -12.58
N GLY A 28 9.66 9.58 -11.39
CA GLY A 28 10.49 10.63 -10.78
C GLY A 28 9.71 11.77 -10.13
N ASN A 29 8.36 11.80 -10.22
CA ASN A 29 7.51 12.77 -9.54
C ASN A 29 6.46 12.07 -8.67
N GLY A 30 6.85 11.72 -7.44
CA GLY A 30 5.98 11.02 -6.49
C GLY A 30 4.67 11.77 -6.20
N GLY A 31 4.73 13.10 -6.08
CA GLY A 31 3.54 13.91 -5.82
C GLY A 31 2.53 13.92 -6.98
N ALA A 32 2.99 13.85 -8.23
CA ALA A 32 2.10 13.70 -9.39
C ALA A 32 1.48 12.30 -9.43
N PHE A 33 2.26 11.26 -9.13
CA PHE A 33 1.78 9.90 -9.06
C PHE A 33 0.70 9.71 -7.98
N ASP A 34 0.92 10.23 -6.77
CA ASP A 34 -0.04 10.12 -5.67
C ASP A 34 -1.38 10.76 -6.02
N LYS A 35 -1.37 11.93 -6.66
CA LYS A 35 -2.59 12.61 -7.13
C LYS A 35 -3.34 11.79 -8.17
N ILE A 36 -2.60 11.20 -9.12
CA ILE A 36 -3.19 10.34 -10.15
C ILE A 36 -3.74 9.06 -9.50
N HIS A 37 -3.03 8.45 -8.56
CA HIS A 37 -3.46 7.27 -7.83
C HIS A 37 -4.77 7.52 -7.06
N VAL A 38 -4.84 8.61 -6.29
CA VAL A 38 -6.06 9.03 -5.60
C VAL A 38 -7.19 9.31 -6.59
N GLY A 39 -6.93 10.04 -7.66
CA GLY A 39 -7.91 10.32 -8.71
C GLY A 39 -8.49 9.05 -9.33
N MET A 40 -7.65 8.04 -9.58
CA MET A 40 -8.07 6.75 -10.12
C MET A 40 -8.90 5.93 -9.12
N LEU A 41 -8.55 5.94 -7.83
CA LEU A 41 -9.35 5.29 -6.80
C LEU A 41 -10.74 5.93 -6.70
N ILE A 42 -10.82 7.27 -6.68
CA ILE A 42 -12.10 8.00 -6.65
C ILE A 42 -12.93 7.68 -7.91
N PHE A 43 -12.32 7.77 -9.09
CA PHE A 43 -12.99 7.44 -10.36
C PHE A 43 -13.54 6.02 -10.36
N THR A 44 -12.74 5.06 -9.90
CA THR A 44 -13.15 3.65 -9.84
C THR A 44 -14.27 3.43 -8.82
N GLY A 45 -14.21 4.10 -7.67
CA GLY A 45 -15.30 4.10 -6.68
C GLY A 45 -16.62 4.64 -7.24
N ILE A 46 -16.57 5.71 -8.04
CA ILE A 46 -17.75 6.29 -8.69
C ILE A 46 -18.36 5.34 -9.72
N ILE A 47 -17.53 4.73 -10.59
CA ILE A 47 -18.00 3.79 -11.60
C ILE A 47 -18.60 2.54 -10.93
N CYS A 48 -17.93 2.02 -9.92
CA CYS A 48 -18.32 0.80 -9.21
C CYS A 48 -19.30 1.02 -8.06
N ARG A 49 -19.92 2.21 -7.93
CA ARG A 49 -20.83 2.57 -6.83
C ARG A 49 -21.96 1.58 -6.53
N LYS A 50 -22.30 0.70 -7.48
CA LYS A 50 -23.33 -0.33 -7.34
C LYS A 50 -22.79 -1.66 -6.77
N ASP A 51 -21.49 -1.87 -6.74
CA ASP A 51 -20.83 -3.04 -6.16
C ASP A 51 -20.18 -2.65 -4.83
N ILE A 52 -20.81 -3.05 -3.73
CA ILE A 52 -20.34 -2.71 -2.39
C ILE A 52 -19.00 -3.37 -2.06
N ASN A 53 -18.69 -4.53 -2.65
CA ASN A 53 -17.45 -5.25 -2.36
C ASN A 53 -16.26 -4.51 -2.95
N VAL A 54 -16.32 -4.12 -4.22
CA VAL A 54 -15.26 -3.32 -4.85
C VAL A 54 -15.15 -1.95 -4.19
N VAL A 55 -16.28 -1.28 -3.93
CA VAL A 55 -16.31 0.05 -3.28
C VAL A 55 -15.68 -0.01 -1.88
N SER A 56 -15.97 -1.04 -1.09
CA SER A 56 -15.39 -1.19 0.24
C SER A 56 -13.86 -1.34 0.22
N VAL A 57 -13.29 -2.03 -0.78
CA VAL A 57 -11.83 -2.11 -0.95
C VAL A 57 -11.25 -0.76 -1.37
N VAL A 58 -11.91 -0.05 -2.30
CA VAL A 58 -11.49 1.30 -2.71
C VAL A 58 -11.51 2.27 -1.52
N ILE A 59 -12.54 2.21 -0.67
CA ILE A 59 -12.61 3.02 0.56
C ILE A 59 -11.46 2.67 1.51
N LEU A 60 -11.17 1.38 1.72
CA LEU A 60 -10.03 0.96 2.55
C LEU A 60 -8.70 1.54 2.04
N LEU A 61 -8.46 1.51 0.74
CA LEU A 61 -7.24 2.07 0.13
C LEU A 61 -7.19 3.60 0.24
N LEU A 62 -8.31 4.29 0.05
CA LEU A 62 -8.39 5.74 0.25
C LEU A 62 -8.12 6.13 1.71
N LEU A 63 -8.66 5.36 2.66
CA LEU A 63 -8.40 5.56 4.09
C LEU A 63 -6.92 5.30 4.42
N GLN A 64 -6.30 4.28 3.83
CA GLN A 64 -4.87 4.02 3.98
C GLN A 64 -4.03 5.21 3.48
N LEU A 65 -4.34 5.73 2.30
CA LEU A 65 -3.61 6.88 1.74
C LEU A 65 -3.78 8.15 2.59
N ALA A 66 -5.01 8.39 3.09
CA ALA A 66 -5.27 9.49 4.00
C ALA A 66 -4.49 9.32 5.32
N TRP A 67 -4.45 8.09 5.84
CA TRP A 67 -3.70 7.74 7.06
C TRP A 67 -2.19 7.97 6.89
N GLU A 68 -1.61 7.54 5.77
CA GLU A 68 -0.20 7.76 5.45
C GLU A 68 0.12 9.25 5.25
N SER A 69 -0.74 9.99 4.56
CA SER A 69 -0.56 11.43 4.34
C SER A 69 -0.61 12.23 5.65
N LEU A 70 -1.54 11.91 6.55
CA LEU A 70 -1.61 12.55 7.88
C LEU A 70 -0.36 12.23 8.69
N ALA A 71 0.07 10.97 8.70
CA ALA A 71 1.24 10.55 9.46
C ALA A 71 2.52 11.26 9.02
N TRP A 72 2.72 11.43 7.71
CA TRP A 72 3.86 12.19 7.19
C TRP A 72 3.93 13.61 7.76
N GLN A 73 2.79 14.30 7.85
CA GLN A 73 2.74 15.67 8.38
C GLN A 73 3.05 15.76 9.88
N TYR A 74 2.63 14.77 10.67
CA TYR A 74 2.81 14.79 12.13
C TYR A 74 4.14 14.20 12.60
N LEU A 75 4.70 13.21 11.89
CA LEU A 75 5.89 12.48 12.33
C LEU A 75 7.21 13.25 12.13
N ILE A 76 7.25 14.17 11.15
CA ILE A 76 8.47 14.93 10.83
C ILE A 76 8.84 15.91 11.95
N ASN A 77 7.85 16.50 12.60
CA ASN A 77 8.08 17.66 13.46
C ASN A 77 8.27 17.32 14.95
N GLU A 78 7.81 16.15 15.42
CA GLU A 78 7.63 15.90 16.85
C GLU A 78 8.27 14.59 17.33
N SER A 79 9.38 14.67 18.08
CA SER A 79 10.08 13.51 18.66
C SER A 79 9.18 12.68 19.59
N PHE A 80 8.24 13.31 20.28
CA PHE A 80 7.28 12.61 21.15
C PHE A 80 6.33 11.69 20.36
N VAL A 81 5.93 12.11 19.16
CA VAL A 81 5.05 11.33 18.28
C VAL A 81 5.75 10.04 17.82
N LYS A 82 7.07 10.08 17.63
CA LYS A 82 7.87 8.88 17.28
C LYS A 82 7.85 7.82 18.38
N ILE A 83 7.96 8.25 19.66
CA ILE A 83 7.88 7.34 20.80
C ILE A 83 6.50 6.67 20.85
N ILE A 84 5.43 7.45 20.68
CA ILE A 84 4.05 6.93 20.61
C ILE A 84 3.93 5.92 19.46
N LEU A 85 4.46 6.25 18.27
CA LEU A 85 4.48 5.35 17.12
C LEU A 85 5.12 4.01 17.46
N TYR A 86 6.28 4.00 18.11
CA TYR A 86 6.96 2.74 18.45
C TYR A 86 6.21 1.91 19.49
N ILE A 87 5.60 2.57 20.49
CA ILE A 87 4.75 1.88 21.47
C ILE A 87 3.53 1.27 20.77
N CYS A 88 2.86 2.05 19.91
CA CYS A 88 1.74 1.57 19.10
C CYS A 88 2.16 0.44 18.15
N ALA A 89 3.35 0.52 17.56
CA ALA A 89 3.92 -0.52 16.70
C ALA A 89 4.03 -1.85 17.44
N PHE A 90 4.62 -1.85 18.64
CA PHE A 90 4.70 -3.05 19.48
C PHE A 90 3.31 -3.59 19.86
N GLY A 91 2.38 -2.70 20.24
CA GLY A 91 1.00 -3.07 20.52
C GLY A 91 0.33 -3.77 19.32
N MET A 92 0.54 -3.23 18.11
CA MET A 92 0.04 -3.83 16.88
C MET A 92 0.74 -5.17 16.57
N MET A 93 2.05 -5.30 16.77
CA MET A 93 2.76 -6.57 16.59
C MET A 93 2.19 -7.66 17.53
N TYR A 94 1.86 -7.30 18.77
CA TYR A 94 1.23 -8.23 19.71
C TYR A 94 -0.18 -8.63 19.26
N TYR A 95 -1.01 -7.64 18.87
CA TYR A 95 -2.38 -7.89 18.44
C TYR A 95 -2.44 -8.73 17.15
N PHE A 96 -1.58 -8.44 16.18
CA PHE A 96 -1.51 -9.13 14.89
C PHE A 96 -0.53 -10.30 14.85
N ARG A 97 -0.06 -10.82 16.00
CA ARG A 97 0.96 -11.89 16.12
C ARG A 97 0.71 -13.15 15.28
N HIS A 98 -0.54 -13.37 14.87
CA HIS A 98 -0.95 -14.51 14.05
C HIS A 98 -0.60 -14.34 12.57
N ASP A 99 -0.42 -13.11 12.08
CA ASP A 99 0.06 -12.85 10.72
C ASP A 99 1.57 -13.14 10.67
N TRP A 100 1.97 -13.99 9.73
CA TRP A 100 3.36 -14.39 9.55
C TRP A 100 4.27 -13.20 9.22
N VAL A 101 3.74 -12.13 8.62
CA VAL A 101 4.51 -10.93 8.28
C VAL A 101 5.00 -10.18 9.52
N VAL A 102 4.36 -10.36 10.68
CA VAL A 102 4.86 -9.83 11.96
C VAL A 102 6.26 -10.36 12.28
N LYS A 103 6.60 -11.57 11.83
CA LYS A 103 7.95 -12.14 12.01
C LYS A 103 9.03 -11.39 11.21
N ILE A 104 8.65 -10.58 10.22
CA ILE A 104 9.54 -9.69 9.47
C ILE A 104 9.55 -8.29 10.10
N ILE A 105 8.37 -7.77 10.48
CA ILE A 105 8.25 -6.40 11.02
C ILE A 105 8.85 -6.31 12.43
N LEU A 106 8.66 -7.31 13.29
CA LEU A 106 9.13 -7.23 14.68
C LEU A 106 10.66 -7.15 14.78
N PRO A 107 11.47 -7.98 14.10
CA PRO A 107 12.92 -7.83 14.11
C PRO A 107 13.38 -6.50 13.52
N THR A 108 12.75 -6.03 12.44
CA THR A 108 13.10 -4.74 11.82
C THR A 108 12.78 -3.57 12.74
N LEU A 109 11.63 -3.60 13.43
CA LEU A 109 11.27 -2.62 14.46
C LEU A 109 12.30 -2.56 15.59
N ILE A 110 12.72 -3.71 16.12
CA ILE A 110 13.74 -3.78 17.18
C ILE A 110 15.06 -3.16 16.68
N LEU A 111 15.50 -3.51 15.47
CA LEU A 111 16.70 -2.95 14.87
C LEU A 111 16.62 -1.42 14.71
N VAL A 112 15.48 -0.90 14.25
CA VAL A 112 15.26 0.54 14.10
C VAL A 112 15.35 1.24 15.46
N ILE A 113 14.67 0.74 16.48
CA ILE A 113 14.67 1.36 17.82
C ILE A 113 16.08 1.37 18.42
N VAL A 114 16.81 0.25 18.34
CA VAL A 114 18.20 0.19 18.81
C VAL A 114 19.09 1.19 18.06
N SER A 115 18.89 1.31 16.75
CA SER A 115 19.65 2.25 15.91
C SER A 115 19.34 3.71 16.25
N GLU A 116 18.06 4.06 16.44
CA GLU A 116 17.67 5.42 16.83
C GLU A 116 18.16 5.79 18.24
N ILE A 117 18.12 4.85 19.20
CA ILE A 117 18.71 5.06 20.53
C ILE A 117 20.21 5.31 20.40
N TYR A 118 20.91 4.51 19.59
CA TYR A 118 22.34 4.69 19.35
C TYR A 118 22.66 6.07 18.74
N TRP A 119 21.90 6.50 17.73
CA TRP A 119 22.08 7.81 17.10
C TRP A 119 21.75 8.97 18.04
N TYR A 120 20.72 8.82 18.86
CA TYR A 120 20.38 9.80 19.89
C TYR A 120 21.53 9.98 20.89
N LEU A 121 22.13 8.88 21.36
CA LEU A 121 23.27 8.89 22.28
C LEU A 121 24.56 9.45 21.67
N THR A 122 24.77 9.26 20.37
CA THR A 122 25.97 9.72 19.65
C THR A 122 25.80 11.10 19.01
N HIS A 123 24.64 11.74 19.19
CA HIS A 123 24.27 12.99 18.52
C HIS A 123 24.42 12.94 16.99
N TYR A 124 24.24 11.76 16.40
CA TYR A 124 24.25 11.57 14.97
C TYR A 124 22.94 12.09 14.36
N SER A 125 23.01 12.75 13.21
CA SER A 125 21.83 13.22 12.47
C SER A 125 21.07 12.03 11.91
N ALA A 126 20.11 11.53 12.69
CA ALA A 126 19.36 10.32 12.36
C ALA A 126 18.50 10.53 11.10
N PRO A 127 18.54 9.60 10.13
CA PRO A 127 17.60 9.55 9.01
C PRO A 127 16.17 9.27 9.49
N GLU A 128 15.20 9.49 8.61
CA GLU A 128 13.77 9.25 8.89
C GLU A 128 13.34 7.78 8.72
N ILE A 129 14.10 6.83 9.28
CA ILE A 129 13.79 5.38 9.15
C ILE A 129 12.50 4.97 9.85
N TYR A 130 12.01 5.77 10.81
CA TYR A 130 10.69 5.62 11.42
C TYR A 130 9.56 5.61 10.39
N TRP A 131 9.73 6.29 9.24
CA TRP A 131 8.72 6.34 8.18
C TRP A 131 8.48 4.96 7.55
N HIS A 132 9.55 4.20 7.34
CA HIS A 132 9.47 2.85 6.80
C HIS A 132 8.74 1.91 7.77
N ILE A 133 8.96 2.07 9.09
CA ILE A 133 8.19 1.36 10.12
C ILE A 133 6.70 1.69 10.03
N TRP A 134 6.36 2.98 9.88
CA TRP A 134 4.97 3.41 9.72
C TRP A 134 4.28 2.74 8.53
N ILE A 135 4.92 2.75 7.35
CA ILE A 135 4.38 2.13 6.15
C ILE A 135 4.17 0.62 6.38
N MET A 136 5.11 -0.07 7.03
CA MET A 136 4.95 -1.50 7.32
C MET A 136 3.74 -1.79 8.21
N ILE A 137 3.54 -0.97 9.25
CA ILE A 137 2.41 -1.10 10.17
C ILE A 137 1.08 -0.77 9.46
N SER A 138 1.06 0.28 8.64
CA SER A 138 -0.09 0.66 7.80
C SER A 138 -0.51 -0.52 6.90
N ASN A 139 0.45 -1.17 6.24
CA ASN A 139 0.19 -2.32 5.38
C ASN A 139 -0.23 -3.58 6.16
N LEU A 140 0.26 -3.76 7.39
CA LEU A 140 -0.24 -4.83 8.27
C LEU A 140 -1.69 -4.59 8.67
N LEU A 141 -2.06 -3.34 8.99
CA LEU A 141 -3.43 -2.95 9.29
C LEU A 141 -4.35 -3.20 8.09
N VAL A 142 -3.92 -2.84 6.87
CA VAL A 142 -4.67 -3.09 5.64
C VAL A 142 -4.92 -4.57 5.42
N ARG A 143 -3.90 -5.42 5.62
CA ARG A 143 -4.06 -6.88 5.53
C ARG A 143 -5.13 -7.40 6.48
N TYR A 144 -5.12 -6.92 7.72
CA TYR A 144 -6.15 -7.26 8.70
C TYR A 144 -7.53 -6.76 8.30
N LEU A 145 -7.64 -5.49 7.89
CA LEU A 145 -8.92 -4.88 7.50
C LEU A 145 -9.54 -5.58 6.29
N ILE A 146 -8.74 -5.99 5.31
CA ILE A 146 -9.21 -6.77 4.17
C ILE A 146 -9.78 -8.12 4.61
N PHE A 147 -9.12 -8.78 5.56
CA PHE A 147 -9.58 -10.07 6.05
C PHE A 147 -10.95 -9.96 6.75
N ILE A 148 -11.16 -8.93 7.56
CA ILE A 148 -12.44 -8.72 8.26
C ILE A 148 -13.48 -7.96 7.44
N ARG A 149 -13.12 -7.42 6.27
CA ARG A 149 -13.96 -6.56 5.41
C ARG A 149 -15.31 -7.19 5.12
N VAL A 150 -15.33 -8.48 4.75
CA VAL A 150 -16.56 -9.18 4.38
C VAL A 150 -17.57 -9.13 5.53
N GLY A 151 -17.13 -9.42 6.76
CA GLY A 151 -17.99 -9.34 7.95
C GLY A 151 -18.42 -7.91 8.27
N ILE A 152 -17.55 -6.91 8.07
CA ILE A 152 -17.93 -5.49 8.22
C ILE A 152 -19.04 -5.15 7.22
N VAL A 153 -18.88 -5.53 5.94
CA VAL A 153 -19.87 -5.25 4.90
C VAL A 153 -21.19 -5.94 5.21
N ASP A 154 -21.19 -7.22 5.62
CA ASP A 154 -22.41 -7.94 5.95
C ASP A 154 -23.17 -7.33 7.14
N ASN A 155 -22.46 -6.77 8.12
CA ASN A 155 -23.09 -6.09 9.26
C ASN A 155 -23.89 -4.82 8.85
N TYR A 156 -23.41 -4.08 7.85
CA TYR A 156 -24.09 -2.87 7.35
C TYR A 156 -25.01 -3.14 6.16
N PHE A 157 -24.71 -4.18 5.37
CA PHE A 157 -25.40 -4.58 4.17
C PHE A 157 -25.59 -6.10 4.17
N PRO A 158 -26.64 -6.62 4.85
CA PRO A 158 -26.86 -8.05 5.03
C PRO A 158 -26.81 -8.82 3.70
N GLU A 159 -26.06 -9.93 3.70
CA GLU A 159 -25.90 -10.88 2.58
C GLU A 159 -25.24 -10.30 1.31
N LYS A 160 -24.61 -9.12 1.39
CA LYS A 160 -23.91 -8.50 0.25
C LYS A 160 -22.39 -8.61 0.35
N GLY A 161 -21.85 -8.95 1.51
CA GLY A 161 -20.43 -9.17 1.74
C GLY A 161 -19.96 -10.43 1.03
N LEU A 162 -19.09 -10.26 0.04
CA LEU A 162 -18.46 -11.36 -0.67
C LEU A 162 -16.97 -11.11 -0.78
N SER A 163 -16.18 -12.16 -0.62
CA SER A 163 -14.75 -12.12 -0.93
C SER A 163 -14.55 -11.97 -2.43
N VAL A 164 -13.74 -11.00 -2.82
CA VAL A 164 -13.41 -10.71 -4.23
C VAL A 164 -11.93 -10.96 -4.47
N ASN A 165 -11.53 -11.27 -5.71
CA ASN A 165 -10.11 -11.51 -6.02
C ASN A 165 -9.21 -10.33 -5.67
N LEU A 166 -9.80 -9.13 -5.68
CA LEU A 166 -9.12 -7.90 -5.30
C LEU A 166 -8.64 -7.93 -3.83
N ASP A 167 -9.39 -8.55 -2.91
CA ASP A 167 -8.99 -8.70 -1.51
C ASP A 167 -7.65 -9.43 -1.41
N TRP A 168 -7.54 -10.56 -2.11
CA TRP A 168 -6.33 -11.38 -2.12
C TRP A 168 -5.16 -10.68 -2.80
N MET A 169 -5.43 -9.92 -3.87
CA MET A 169 -4.43 -9.14 -4.56
C MET A 169 -3.83 -8.07 -3.65
N ILE A 170 -4.66 -7.23 -3.03
CA ILE A 170 -4.18 -6.17 -2.13
C ILE A 170 -3.48 -6.77 -0.90
N TYR A 171 -4.00 -7.88 -0.36
CA TYR A 171 -3.36 -8.61 0.73
C TYR A 171 -1.93 -9.04 0.37
N LYS A 172 -1.70 -9.54 -0.85
CA LYS A 172 -0.37 -9.91 -1.36
C LYS A 172 0.52 -8.70 -1.63
N LEU A 173 0.00 -7.66 -2.30
CA LEU A 173 0.76 -6.44 -2.59
C LEU A 173 1.26 -5.77 -1.30
N SER A 174 0.46 -5.80 -0.24
CA SER A 174 0.84 -5.30 1.08
C SER A 174 2.07 -6.03 1.65
N VAL A 175 2.21 -7.34 1.42
CA VAL A 175 3.43 -8.10 1.80
C VAL A 175 4.64 -7.59 1.04
N PHE A 176 4.52 -7.40 -0.27
CA PHE A 176 5.63 -6.93 -1.09
C PHE A 176 6.09 -5.55 -0.64
N ILE A 177 5.16 -4.64 -0.31
CA ILE A 177 5.50 -3.34 0.26
C ILE A 177 6.26 -3.54 1.57
N ILE A 178 5.76 -4.37 2.50
CA ILE A 178 6.44 -4.62 3.78
C ILE A 178 7.86 -5.16 3.59
N ILE A 179 8.05 -6.10 2.67
CA ILE A 179 9.37 -6.66 2.35
C ILE A 179 10.30 -5.56 1.81
N ILE A 180 9.82 -4.72 0.89
CA ILE A 180 10.61 -3.61 0.33
C ILE A 180 11.01 -2.61 1.42
N GLN A 181 10.10 -2.27 2.33
CA GLN A 181 10.42 -1.37 3.45
C GLN A 181 11.45 -1.99 4.40
N ALA A 182 11.31 -3.28 4.70
CA ALA A 182 12.26 -4.01 5.52
C ALA A 182 13.66 -4.09 4.88
N THR A 183 13.75 -4.40 3.58
CA THR A 183 15.03 -4.45 2.87
C THR A 183 15.67 -3.07 2.74
N MET A 184 14.87 -2.01 2.60
CA MET A 184 15.33 -0.63 2.57
C MET A 184 15.99 -0.23 3.91
N ILE A 185 15.36 -0.56 5.04
CA ILE A 185 15.96 -0.36 6.37
C ILE A 185 17.24 -1.19 6.52
N LEU A 186 17.23 -2.46 6.11
CA LEU A 186 18.40 -3.34 6.24
C LEU A 186 19.58 -2.85 5.40
N GLU A 187 19.36 -2.48 4.13
CA GLU A 187 20.39 -1.89 3.29
C GLU A 187 20.95 -0.63 3.95
N TYR A 188 20.08 0.25 4.46
CA TYR A 188 20.50 1.46 5.14
C TYR A 188 21.40 1.19 6.35
N LEU A 189 20.97 0.30 7.25
CA LEU A 189 21.73 -0.06 8.45
C LEU A 189 23.05 -0.74 8.11
N LEU A 190 23.05 -1.64 7.12
CA LEU A 190 24.27 -2.29 6.65
C LEU A 190 25.30 -1.29 6.14
N ARG A 191 24.89 -0.28 5.37
CA ARG A 191 25.79 0.79 4.90
C ARG A 191 26.46 1.53 6.05
N HIS A 192 25.72 1.79 7.12
CA HIS A 192 26.22 2.51 8.29
C HIS A 192 27.15 1.67 9.15
N ILE A 193 26.87 0.36 9.28
CA ILE A 193 27.71 -0.56 10.08
C ILE A 193 29.01 -0.91 9.34
N THR A 194 28.93 -1.15 8.02
CA THR A 194 30.06 -1.66 7.21
C THR A 194 30.87 -0.57 6.54
N GLY A 195 30.39 0.68 6.54
CA GLY A 195 31.01 1.78 5.81
C GLY A 195 30.92 1.65 4.28
N LEU A 196 30.16 0.68 3.76
CA LEU A 196 29.94 0.45 2.34
C LEU A 196 28.96 1.50 1.77
N SER A 197 29.44 2.73 1.64
CA SER A 197 28.66 3.87 1.13
C SER A 197 28.09 3.65 -0.28
N SER A 198 28.69 2.74 -1.07
CA SER A 198 28.33 2.41 -2.46
C SER A 198 27.17 1.41 -2.62
N MET A 199 26.74 0.73 -1.56
CA MET A 199 25.65 -0.25 -1.64
C MET A 199 24.29 0.47 -1.65
N LEU A 200 23.74 0.73 -2.85
CA LEU A 200 22.51 1.53 -3.05
C LEU A 200 21.47 0.79 -3.90
N PHE A 201 21.45 -0.54 -3.85
CA PHE A 201 20.66 -1.34 -4.77
C PHE A 201 19.15 -1.20 -4.53
N VAL A 202 18.71 -1.40 -3.28
CA VAL A 202 17.32 -1.22 -2.88
C VAL A 202 16.96 0.26 -2.95
N TYR A 203 17.84 1.16 -2.53
CA TYR A 203 17.61 2.60 -2.63
C TYR A 203 17.27 3.05 -4.06
N TYR A 204 18.07 2.65 -5.04
CA TYR A 204 17.82 3.04 -6.43
C TYR A 204 16.61 2.36 -7.05
N SER A 205 16.31 1.12 -6.65
CA SER A 205 15.16 0.38 -7.17
C SER A 205 13.84 0.71 -6.46
N TYR A 206 13.87 1.29 -5.25
CA TYR A 206 12.72 1.53 -4.39
C TYR A 206 11.57 2.24 -5.11
N SER A 207 11.86 3.39 -5.72
CA SER A 207 10.85 4.18 -6.43
C SER A 207 10.21 3.40 -7.57
N TYR A 208 10.99 2.59 -8.31
CA TYR A 208 10.47 1.74 -9.38
C TYR A 208 9.57 0.63 -8.84
N LEU A 209 9.96 -0.02 -7.74
CA LEU A 209 9.22 -1.12 -7.15
C LEU A 209 7.87 -0.66 -6.57
N VAL A 210 7.87 0.42 -5.77
CA VAL A 210 6.65 0.98 -5.17
C VAL A 210 5.69 1.46 -6.26
N HIS A 211 6.22 2.13 -7.28
CA HIS A 211 5.42 2.62 -8.40
C HIS A 211 4.83 1.47 -9.23
N GLY A 212 5.61 0.41 -9.48
CA GLY A 212 5.14 -0.81 -10.13
C GLY A 212 4.01 -1.49 -9.34
N ILE A 213 4.16 -1.62 -8.01
CA ILE A 213 3.13 -2.19 -7.13
C ILE A 213 1.85 -1.37 -7.19
N ALA A 214 1.94 -0.04 -7.09
CA ALA A 214 0.77 0.83 -7.13
C ALA A 214 0.08 0.80 -8.51
N THR A 215 0.84 0.69 -9.60
CA THR A 215 0.29 0.49 -10.96
C THR A 215 -0.46 -0.84 -11.07
N ILE A 216 0.11 -1.93 -10.53
CA ILE A 216 -0.53 -3.25 -10.48
C ILE A 216 -1.81 -3.20 -9.64
N ALA A 217 -1.80 -2.50 -8.51
CA ALA A 217 -2.98 -2.33 -7.66
C ALA A 217 -4.11 -1.66 -8.44
N VAL A 218 -3.83 -0.52 -9.09
CA VAL A 218 -4.82 0.21 -9.90
C VAL A 218 -5.38 -0.66 -11.02
N TRP A 219 -4.49 -1.35 -11.75
CA TRP A 219 -4.90 -2.25 -12.82
C TRP A 219 -5.80 -3.38 -12.31
N ALA A 220 -5.49 -3.96 -11.15
CA ALA A 220 -6.29 -5.02 -10.55
C ALA A 220 -7.68 -4.53 -10.14
N ILE A 221 -7.77 -3.34 -9.51
CA ILE A 221 -9.05 -2.72 -9.14
C ILE A 221 -9.89 -2.48 -10.42
N PHE A 222 -9.27 -1.93 -11.46
CA PHE A 222 -9.96 -1.67 -12.72
C PHE A 222 -10.42 -2.95 -13.42
N SER A 223 -9.57 -3.98 -13.47
CA SER A 223 -9.89 -5.27 -14.10
C SER A 223 -11.08 -5.95 -13.41
N GLU A 224 -11.10 -5.97 -12.08
CA GLU A 224 -12.21 -6.57 -11.33
C GLU A 224 -13.50 -5.76 -11.48
N SER A 225 -13.39 -4.42 -11.46
CA SER A 225 -14.48 -3.50 -11.76
C SER A 225 -15.09 -3.76 -13.14
N PHE A 226 -14.24 -4.00 -14.13
CA PHE A 226 -14.66 -4.16 -15.51
C PHE A 226 -15.34 -5.50 -15.79
N LYS A 227 -14.88 -6.60 -15.17
CA LYS A 227 -15.59 -7.90 -15.21
C LYS A 227 -17.06 -7.78 -14.76
N GLN A 228 -17.33 -6.88 -13.82
CA GLN A 228 -18.67 -6.67 -13.28
C GLN A 228 -19.51 -5.66 -14.08
N LEU A 229 -18.88 -4.66 -14.71
CA LEU A 229 -19.54 -3.68 -15.59
C LEU A 229 -19.95 -4.28 -16.93
N LEU A 230 -19.12 -5.17 -17.48
CA LEU A 230 -19.30 -5.70 -18.82
C LEU A 230 -20.68 -6.34 -19.04
N PRO A 231 -21.21 -7.24 -18.18
CA PRO A 231 -22.54 -7.81 -18.36
C PRO A 231 -23.67 -6.77 -18.33
N ARG A 232 -23.45 -5.61 -17.68
CA ARG A 232 -24.45 -4.52 -17.59
C ARG A 232 -24.43 -3.65 -18.84
N LEU A 233 -23.24 -3.30 -19.35
CA LEU A 233 -23.08 -2.59 -20.61
C LEU A 233 -23.52 -3.42 -21.82
N LEU A 234 -23.39 -4.75 -21.74
CA LEU A 234 -23.88 -5.68 -22.76
C LEU A 234 -25.39 -5.98 -22.65
N LYS A 235 -26.10 -5.47 -21.64
CA LYS A 235 -27.57 -5.58 -21.52
C LYS A 235 -28.29 -4.29 -21.93
N ALA A 236 -27.60 -3.15 -21.90
CA ALA A 236 -28.02 -1.92 -22.55
C ALA A 236 -27.83 -2.01 -24.07
#